data_AF-A0A9P6C6G2-F1
#
_entry.id   AF-A0A9P6C6G2-F1
#
_cell.length_a   1.000
_cell.length_b   1.000
_cell.length_c   1.000
_cell.angle_alpha   90.00
_cell.angle_beta   90.00
_cell.angle_gamma   90.00
#
_symmetry.space_group_name_H-M   'P 1'
#
loop_
_entity.id
_entity.type
_entity.pdbx_description
1 polymer ?
#
loop_
_entity_poly.entity_id
_entity_poly.type
_entity_poly.pdbx_seq_one_letter_code
_entity_poly.pdbx_strand_id
1 'polypeptide(L)'
;MFDQTGSRRWMHFQSALQLAIQRSARKWTFEDFAECFPLYVEEEKNAASVTFNIISDFIEKQDRDDITTLFEKYGVQGNIDILHNIVTEAKARKEKGEISKDVWREDLQPRGAVCARTIPVLETEAARLRETLAQLEDENRHLQTQLEENIKTKDEADIRTLDLLQKLEDTYTQWEKLPMDAIEDWTVQTANALKSSNPH
;
A
#
# COMPACT_ATOMS: atom_id res chain seq x y z
N MET A 1 -29.36 6.39 27.45
CA MET A 1 -29.94 5.98 26.15
C MET A 1 -28.75 5.54 25.33
N PHE A 2 -28.54 4.25 25.17
CA PHE A 2 -27.31 3.70 24.56
C PHE A 2 -27.48 3.64 23.05
N ASP A 3 -26.48 4.11 22.32
CA ASP A 3 -26.48 4.18 20.86
C ASP A 3 -26.69 2.80 20.21
N GLN A 4 -27.57 2.74 19.21
CA GLN A 4 -27.81 1.56 18.36
C GLN A 4 -26.64 1.32 17.37
N THR A 5 -25.41 1.55 17.80
CA THR A 5 -24.22 1.37 16.99
C THR A 5 -23.57 0.05 17.38
N GLY A 6 -23.50 -0.90 16.45
CA GLY A 6 -22.80 -2.17 16.65
C GLY A 6 -23.49 -3.37 16.02
N SER A 7 -22.82 -4.51 16.07
CA SER A 7 -23.33 -5.76 15.52
C SER A 7 -24.56 -6.29 16.27
N ARG A 8 -25.29 -7.21 15.63
CA ARG A 8 -26.39 -7.94 16.30
C ARG A 8 -25.91 -8.67 17.56
N ARG A 9 -24.67 -9.16 17.56
CA ARG A 9 -24.08 -9.83 18.72
C ARG A 9 -23.83 -8.85 19.86
N TRP A 10 -23.34 -7.65 19.56
CA TRP A 10 -23.16 -6.59 20.55
C TRP A 10 -24.48 -6.19 21.21
N MET A 11 -25.54 -5.99 20.42
CA MET A 11 -26.87 -5.65 20.97
C MET A 11 -27.41 -6.71 21.93
N HIS A 12 -27.27 -7.99 21.58
CA HIS A 12 -27.67 -9.10 22.47
C HIS A 12 -26.84 -9.17 23.74
N PHE A 13 -25.52 -8.98 23.62
CA PHE A 13 -24.63 -8.97 24.78
C PHE A 13 -24.96 -7.81 25.73
N GLN A 14 -25.11 -6.60 25.20
CA GLN A 14 -25.40 -5.40 25.97
C GLN A 14 -26.77 -5.48 26.66
N SER A 15 -27.81 -5.95 25.95
CA SER A 15 -29.15 -6.11 26.54
C SER A 15 -29.17 -7.15 27.66
N ALA A 16 -28.50 -8.29 27.48
CA ALA A 16 -28.38 -9.31 28.53
C ALA A 16 -27.63 -8.78 29.75
N LEU A 17 -26.57 -7.99 29.55
CA LEU A 17 -25.80 -7.40 30.63
C LEU A 17 -26.58 -6.32 31.38
N GLN A 18 -27.31 -5.46 30.67
CA GLN A 18 -28.17 -4.46 31.30
C GLN A 18 -29.22 -5.13 32.19
N LEU A 19 -29.83 -6.23 31.72
CA LEU A 19 -30.76 -7.01 32.52
C LEU A 19 -30.08 -7.61 33.76
N ALA A 20 -28.83 -8.06 33.64
CA ALA A 20 -28.07 -8.59 34.76
C ALA A 20 -27.78 -7.51 35.82
N ILE A 21 -27.34 -6.31 35.40
CA ILE A 21 -27.10 -5.15 36.29
C ILE A 21 -28.39 -4.75 37.02
N GLN A 22 -29.51 -4.68 36.31
CA GLN A 22 -30.80 -4.35 36.93
C GLN A 22 -31.22 -5.41 37.96
N ARG A 23 -30.98 -6.69 37.65
CA ARG A 23 -31.28 -7.80 38.56
C ARG A 23 -30.34 -7.85 39.75
N SER A 24 -29.07 -7.48 39.62
CA SER A 24 -28.12 -7.46 40.75
C SER A 24 -28.45 -6.32 41.72
N ALA A 25 -28.65 -5.11 41.20
CA ALA A 25 -28.96 -3.93 42.01
C ALA A 25 -30.27 -4.06 42.79
N ARG A 26 -31.26 -4.78 42.23
CA ARG A 26 -32.62 -4.93 42.78
C ARG A 26 -32.93 -6.34 43.29
N LYS A 27 -31.89 -7.17 43.52
CA LYS A 27 -32.07 -8.53 44.04
C LYS A 27 -32.67 -8.56 45.44
N TRP A 28 -32.34 -7.54 46.23
CA TRP A 28 -32.81 -7.32 47.59
C TRP A 28 -33.99 -6.34 47.54
N THR A 29 -34.99 -6.61 48.34
CA THR A 29 -36.24 -5.87 48.41
C THR A 29 -36.24 -4.91 49.60
N PHE A 30 -37.21 -4.00 49.61
CA PHE A 30 -37.42 -3.15 50.79
C PHE A 30 -37.79 -3.98 52.03
N GLU A 31 -38.41 -5.16 51.85
CA GLU A 31 -38.71 -6.09 52.94
C GLU A 31 -37.42 -6.64 53.56
N ASP A 32 -36.46 -7.09 52.73
CA ASP A 32 -35.14 -7.53 53.20
C ASP A 32 -34.39 -6.42 53.95
N PHE A 33 -34.53 -5.16 53.49
CA PHE A 33 -33.96 -4.00 54.17
C PHE A 33 -34.64 -3.74 55.52
N ALA A 34 -35.97 -3.86 55.59
CA ALA A 34 -36.74 -3.66 56.80
C ALA A 34 -36.47 -4.74 57.86
N GLU A 35 -36.25 -5.99 57.45
CA GLU A 35 -35.84 -7.06 58.35
C GLU A 35 -34.47 -6.79 58.98
N CYS A 36 -33.54 -6.18 58.23
CA CYS A 36 -32.20 -5.85 58.72
C CYS A 36 -32.16 -4.56 59.57
N PHE A 37 -33.08 -3.63 59.33
CA PHE A 37 -33.14 -2.32 60.01
C PHE A 37 -34.54 -2.01 60.57
N PRO A 38 -35.11 -2.86 61.44
CA PRO A 38 -36.51 -2.76 61.85
C PRO A 38 -36.80 -1.47 62.62
N LEU A 39 -35.93 -1.09 63.56
CA LEU A 39 -36.10 0.13 64.37
C LEU A 39 -36.13 1.40 63.51
N TYR A 40 -35.27 1.47 62.48
CA TYR A 40 -35.21 2.62 61.57
C TYR A 40 -36.46 2.73 60.69
N VAL A 41 -37.00 1.58 60.24
CA VAL A 41 -38.23 1.54 59.44
C VAL A 41 -39.47 1.86 60.27
N GLU A 42 -39.50 1.44 61.54
CA GLU A 42 -40.57 1.75 62.48
C GLU A 42 -40.63 3.24 62.83
N GLU A 43 -39.47 3.89 63.03
CA GLU A 43 -39.40 5.33 63.34
C GLU A 43 -39.68 6.21 62.11
N GLU A 44 -39.05 5.94 60.97
CA GLU A 44 -39.14 6.79 59.77
C GLU A 44 -39.24 5.98 58.47
N LYS A 45 -40.35 5.26 58.28
CA LYS A 45 -40.60 4.43 57.08
C LYS A 45 -40.37 5.15 55.74
N ASN A 46 -40.75 6.42 55.66
CA ASN A 46 -40.59 7.22 54.44
C ASN A 46 -39.12 7.51 54.15
N ALA A 47 -38.34 7.89 55.18
CA ALA A 47 -36.91 8.13 55.04
C ALA A 47 -36.17 6.83 54.68
N ALA A 48 -36.52 5.72 55.34
CA ALA A 48 -35.95 4.40 55.07
C ALA A 48 -36.19 3.93 53.62
N SER A 49 -37.40 4.14 53.08
CA SER A 49 -37.73 3.79 51.69
C SER A 49 -36.95 4.66 50.69
N VAL A 50 -36.79 5.95 50.98
CA VAL A 50 -35.95 6.84 50.15
C VAL A 50 -34.50 6.40 50.19
N THR A 51 -33.95 6.08 51.37
CA THR A 51 -32.57 5.58 51.51
C THR A 51 -32.36 4.29 50.71
N PHE A 52 -33.28 3.33 50.79
CA PHE A 52 -33.23 2.08 50.03
C PHE A 52 -33.16 2.32 48.51
N ASN A 53 -34.02 3.20 47.99
CA ASN A 53 -34.02 3.53 46.56
C ASN A 53 -32.72 4.23 46.14
N ILE A 54 -32.20 5.15 46.96
CA ILE A 54 -30.91 5.82 46.70
C ILE A 54 -29.77 4.80 46.61
N ILE A 55 -29.71 3.84 47.53
CA ILE A 55 -28.66 2.80 47.52
C ILE A 55 -28.80 1.93 46.27
N SER A 56 -30.02 1.50 45.94
CA SER A 56 -30.28 0.66 44.76
C SER A 56 -29.89 1.37 43.46
N ASP A 57 -30.28 2.65 43.31
CA ASP A 57 -29.93 3.47 42.15
C ASP A 57 -28.42 3.75 42.08
N PHE A 58 -27.77 3.94 43.24
CA PHE A 58 -26.33 4.14 43.32
C PHE A 58 -25.57 2.90 42.85
N ILE A 59 -25.96 1.70 43.30
CA ILE A 59 -25.36 0.44 42.87
C ILE A 59 -25.56 0.25 41.37
N GLU A 60 -26.78 0.44 40.86
CA GLU A 60 -27.08 0.31 39.42
C GLU A 60 -26.22 1.27 38.58
N LYS A 61 -26.05 2.52 39.04
CA LYS A 61 -25.21 3.51 38.36
C LYS A 61 -23.74 3.15 38.42
N GLN A 62 -23.22 2.79 39.58
CA GLN A 62 -21.80 2.45 39.78
C GLN A 62 -21.41 1.23 38.94
N ASP A 63 -22.19 0.15 39.00
CA ASP A 63 -21.95 -1.07 38.21
C ASP A 63 -21.89 -0.76 36.72
N ARG A 64 -22.81 0.09 36.23
CA ARG A 64 -22.89 0.50 34.83
C ARG A 64 -21.67 1.33 34.41
N ASP A 65 -21.26 2.28 35.24
CA ASP A 65 -20.14 3.17 34.93
C ASP A 65 -18.81 2.38 34.95
N ASP A 66 -18.64 1.45 35.89
CA ASP A 66 -17.47 0.54 35.97
C ASP A 66 -17.39 -0.40 34.76
N ILE A 67 -18.51 -0.99 34.37
CA ILE A 67 -18.60 -1.84 33.17
C ILE A 67 -18.29 -1.05 31.90
N THR A 68 -18.80 0.18 31.79
CA THR A 68 -18.53 1.04 30.64
C THR A 68 -17.04 1.35 30.53
N THR A 69 -16.40 1.66 31.66
CA THR A 69 -14.94 1.88 31.74
C THR A 69 -14.16 0.63 31.30
N LEU A 70 -14.60 -0.57 31.71
CA LEU A 70 -14.00 -1.83 31.26
C LEU A 70 -14.17 -2.03 29.76
N PHE A 71 -15.34 -1.71 29.20
CA PHE A 71 -15.60 -1.84 27.78
C PHE A 71 -14.72 -0.96 26.92
N GLU A 72 -14.51 0.28 27.35
CA GLU A 72 -13.58 1.21 26.70
C GLU A 72 -12.15 0.70 26.78
N LYS A 73 -11.70 0.28 27.98
CA LYS A 73 -10.34 -0.21 28.21
C LYS A 73 -9.98 -1.42 27.34
N TYR A 74 -10.92 -2.34 27.17
CA TYR A 74 -10.70 -3.58 26.42
C TYR A 74 -11.23 -3.53 24.98
N GLY A 75 -11.80 -2.41 24.54
CA GLY A 75 -12.37 -2.27 23.20
C GLY A 75 -13.43 -3.34 22.88
N VAL A 76 -14.26 -3.69 23.87
CA VAL A 76 -15.11 -4.90 23.83
C VAL A 76 -16.11 -4.85 22.68
N GLN A 77 -16.71 -3.69 22.43
CA GLN A 77 -17.65 -3.50 21.32
C GLN A 77 -17.00 -3.84 19.98
N GLY A 78 -15.83 -3.25 19.69
CA GLY A 78 -15.08 -3.52 18.46
C GLY A 78 -14.70 -4.99 18.32
N ASN A 79 -14.24 -5.63 19.41
CA ASN A 79 -13.88 -7.04 19.40
C ASN A 79 -15.10 -7.96 19.13
N ILE A 80 -16.25 -7.66 19.73
CA ILE A 80 -17.49 -8.41 19.50
C ILE A 80 -17.99 -8.23 18.06
N ASP A 81 -17.85 -7.02 17.51
CA ASP A 81 -18.24 -6.71 16.13
C ASP A 81 -17.32 -7.41 15.13
N ILE A 82 -16.00 -7.41 15.36
CA ILE A 82 -15.04 -8.19 14.56
C ILE A 82 -15.43 -9.68 14.59
N LEU A 83 -15.72 -10.23 15.77
CA LEU A 83 -16.14 -11.61 15.91
C LEU A 83 -17.46 -11.89 15.15
N HIS A 84 -18.42 -10.97 15.20
CA HIS A 84 -19.66 -11.09 14.45
C HIS A 84 -19.41 -11.14 12.94
N ASN A 85 -18.53 -10.26 12.44
CA ASN A 85 -18.17 -10.21 11.03
C ASN A 85 -17.47 -11.50 10.58
N ILE A 86 -16.46 -11.97 11.33
CA ILE A 86 -15.75 -13.23 11.04
C ILE A 86 -16.72 -14.41 10.96
N VAL A 87 -17.65 -14.53 11.92
CA VAL A 87 -18.63 -15.62 11.92
C VAL A 87 -19.60 -15.52 10.74
N THR A 88 -20.01 -14.31 10.38
CA THR A 88 -20.94 -14.07 9.26
C THR A 88 -20.27 -14.40 7.94
N GLU A 89 -19.03 -13.98 7.75
CA GLU A 89 -18.21 -14.31 6.60
C GLU A 89 -17.96 -15.82 6.48
N ALA A 90 -17.60 -16.47 7.59
CA ALA A 90 -17.38 -17.91 7.61
C ALA A 90 -18.65 -18.70 7.24
N LYS A 91 -19.83 -18.25 7.70
CA LYS A 91 -21.12 -18.84 7.29
C LYS A 91 -21.39 -18.66 5.81
N ALA A 92 -21.17 -17.45 5.27
CA ALA A 92 -21.36 -17.17 3.86
C ALA A 92 -20.41 -18.01 2.97
N ARG A 93 -19.13 -18.17 3.37
CA ARG A 93 -18.18 -19.05 2.67
C ARG A 93 -18.61 -20.51 2.70
N LYS A 94 -19.12 -20.99 3.84
CA LYS A 94 -19.66 -22.34 3.99
C LYS A 94 -20.87 -22.57 3.08
N GLU A 95 -21.79 -21.61 2.98
CA GLU A 95 -22.96 -21.68 2.09
C GLU A 95 -22.56 -21.72 0.62
N LYS A 96 -21.48 -21.03 0.24
CA LYS A 96 -20.89 -21.08 -1.11
C LYS A 96 -20.11 -22.36 -1.40
N GLY A 97 -19.88 -23.22 -0.41
CA GLY A 97 -19.06 -24.43 -0.56
C GLY A 97 -17.55 -24.15 -0.67
N GLU A 98 -17.10 -22.95 -0.31
CA GLU A 98 -15.68 -22.58 -0.32
C GLU A 98 -14.97 -23.24 0.87
N ILE A 99 -14.33 -24.39 0.63
CA ILE A 99 -13.43 -25.00 1.61
C ILE A 99 -12.10 -24.26 1.53
N SER A 100 -11.94 -23.24 2.38
CA SER A 100 -10.65 -22.59 2.56
C SER A 100 -9.62 -23.65 2.98
N LYS A 101 -8.42 -23.61 2.38
CA LYS A 101 -7.30 -24.44 2.84
C LYS A 101 -6.73 -23.94 4.18
N ASP A 102 -7.07 -22.71 4.53
CA ASP A 102 -6.57 -21.98 5.68
C ASP A 102 -7.62 -21.92 6.80
N VAL A 103 -8.05 -23.11 7.26
CA VAL A 103 -8.95 -23.24 8.40
C VAL A 103 -8.11 -23.48 9.64
N TRP A 104 -8.35 -22.68 10.68
CA TRP A 104 -7.75 -22.91 11.99
C TRP A 104 -8.05 -24.33 12.47
N ARG A 105 -7.02 -25.01 12.98
CA ARG A 105 -7.12 -26.33 13.61
C ARG A 105 -6.44 -26.27 14.98
N GLU A 106 -6.91 -27.07 15.91
CA GLU A 106 -6.35 -27.14 17.26
C GLU A 106 -4.89 -27.62 17.25
N ASP A 107 -4.55 -28.52 16.31
CA ASP A 107 -3.19 -29.03 16.09
C ASP A 107 -2.36 -28.20 15.08
N LEU A 108 -2.70 -26.92 14.86
CA LEU A 108 -2.00 -26.10 13.88
C LEU A 108 -0.57 -25.81 14.33
N GLN A 109 0.40 -26.44 13.68
CA GLN A 109 1.82 -26.20 13.90
C GLN A 109 2.15 -24.72 13.63
N PRO A 110 2.97 -24.05 14.47
CA PRO A 110 3.34 -22.64 14.27
C PRO A 110 3.89 -22.34 12.88
N ARG A 111 4.65 -23.28 12.30
CA ARG A 111 5.13 -23.17 10.91
C ARG A 111 4.00 -23.08 9.90
N GLY A 112 2.94 -23.88 10.06
CA GLY A 112 1.77 -23.84 9.19
C GLY A 112 1.05 -22.49 9.25
N ALA A 113 0.87 -21.95 10.46
CA ALA A 113 0.25 -20.64 10.67
C ALA A 113 1.07 -19.49 10.05
N VAL A 114 2.40 -19.55 10.15
CA VAL A 114 3.29 -18.56 9.51
C VAL A 114 3.23 -18.70 8.00
N CYS A 115 3.35 -19.91 7.46
CA CYS A 115 3.28 -20.16 6.02
C CYS A 115 1.96 -19.66 5.41
N ALA A 116 0.83 -19.88 6.07
CA ALA A 116 -0.48 -19.38 5.64
C ALA A 116 -0.50 -17.86 5.40
N ARG A 117 0.20 -17.10 6.24
CA ARG A 117 0.31 -15.64 6.09
C ARG A 117 1.41 -15.21 5.13
N THR A 118 2.54 -15.91 5.13
CA THR A 118 3.73 -15.50 4.37
C THR A 118 3.63 -15.88 2.89
N ILE A 119 3.03 -17.02 2.55
CA ILE A 119 2.94 -17.49 1.16
C ILE A 119 2.24 -16.47 0.25
N PRO A 120 1.05 -15.92 0.59
CA PRO A 120 0.39 -14.93 -0.28
C PRO A 120 1.26 -13.70 -0.53
N VAL A 121 1.97 -13.22 0.48
CA VAL A 121 2.88 -12.07 0.34
C VAL A 121 4.05 -12.42 -0.60
N LEU A 122 4.65 -13.60 -0.43
CA LEU A 122 5.73 -14.07 -1.31
C LEU A 122 5.24 -14.29 -2.74
N GLU A 123 4.02 -14.76 -2.95
CA GLU A 123 3.41 -14.91 -4.27
C GLU A 123 3.23 -13.55 -4.94
N THR A 124 2.74 -12.53 -4.21
CA THR A 124 2.60 -11.17 -4.75
C THR A 124 3.95 -10.54 -5.12
N GLU A 125 4.97 -10.71 -4.29
CA GLU A 125 6.31 -10.20 -4.58
C GLU A 125 6.96 -10.95 -5.73
N ALA A 126 6.78 -12.27 -5.82
CA ALA A 126 7.28 -13.05 -6.95
C ALA A 126 6.60 -12.64 -8.27
N ALA A 127 5.30 -12.32 -8.26
CA ALA A 127 4.61 -11.79 -9.42
C ALA A 127 5.19 -10.43 -9.85
N ARG A 128 5.37 -9.50 -8.89
CA ARG A 128 5.96 -8.19 -9.13
C ARG A 128 7.37 -8.29 -9.73
N LEU A 129 8.23 -9.13 -9.15
CA LEU A 129 9.60 -9.33 -9.64
C LEU A 129 9.65 -9.90 -11.06
N ARG A 130 8.75 -10.84 -11.39
CA ARG A 130 8.64 -11.37 -12.76
C ARG A 130 8.21 -10.31 -13.76
N GLU A 131 7.28 -9.44 -13.37
CA GLU A 131 6.85 -8.32 -14.21
C GLU A 131 8.00 -7.31 -14.43
N THR A 132 8.72 -6.94 -13.38
CA THR A 132 9.88 -6.05 -13.50
C THR A 132 10.98 -6.65 -14.37
N LEU A 133 11.22 -7.96 -14.23
CA LEU A 133 12.21 -8.67 -15.05
C LEU A 133 11.80 -8.67 -16.53
N ALA A 134 10.53 -8.92 -16.84
CA ALA A 134 10.02 -8.86 -18.21
C ALA A 134 10.20 -7.47 -18.83
N GLN A 135 9.90 -6.40 -18.08
CA GLN A 135 10.11 -5.02 -18.52
C GLN A 135 11.59 -4.74 -18.84
N LEU A 136 12.50 -5.12 -17.94
CA LEU A 136 13.94 -4.93 -18.14
C LEU A 136 14.48 -5.74 -19.32
N GLU A 137 13.97 -6.95 -19.54
CA GLU A 137 14.32 -7.76 -20.71
C GLU A 137 13.84 -7.10 -22.01
N ASP A 138 12.64 -6.53 -22.04
CA ASP A 138 12.12 -5.78 -23.19
C ASP A 138 12.95 -4.52 -23.46
N GLU A 139 13.29 -3.76 -22.43
CA GLU A 139 14.16 -2.58 -22.55
C GLU A 139 15.55 -2.96 -23.07
N ASN A 140 16.16 -4.03 -22.55
CA ASN A 140 17.45 -4.52 -23.04
C ASN A 140 17.37 -4.97 -24.50
N ARG A 141 16.31 -5.68 -24.90
CA ARG A 141 16.09 -6.06 -26.31
C ARG A 141 15.99 -4.82 -27.19
N HIS A 142 15.27 -3.79 -26.74
CA HIS A 142 15.12 -2.55 -27.47
C HIS A 142 16.46 -1.81 -27.63
N LEU A 143 17.20 -1.64 -26.52
CA LEU A 143 18.52 -1.00 -26.51
C LEU A 143 19.54 -1.75 -27.36
N GLN A 144 19.53 -3.09 -27.33
CA GLN A 144 20.40 -3.89 -28.18
C GLN A 144 20.10 -3.65 -29.67
N THR A 145 18.81 -3.59 -30.05
CA THR A 145 18.41 -3.29 -31.42
C THR A 145 18.89 -1.91 -31.86
N GLN A 146 18.73 -0.88 -31.00
CA GLN A 146 19.23 0.47 -31.26
C GLN A 146 20.76 0.50 -31.41
N LEU A 147 21.47 -0.27 -30.60
CA LEU A 147 22.93 -0.34 -30.64
C LEU A 147 23.41 -0.97 -31.95
N GLU A 148 22.77 -2.05 -32.40
CA GLU A 148 23.07 -2.68 -33.68
C GLU A 148 22.80 -1.75 -34.87
N GLU A 149 21.72 -0.95 -34.82
CA GLU A 149 21.42 0.06 -35.83
C GLU A 149 22.44 1.21 -35.83
N ASN A 150 22.84 1.68 -34.65
CA ASN A 150 23.89 2.69 -34.49
C ASN A 150 25.26 2.21 -35.00
N ILE A 151 25.60 0.94 -34.79
CA ILE A 151 26.83 0.34 -35.33
C ILE A 151 26.78 0.34 -36.86
N LYS A 152 25.68 -0.12 -37.46
CA LYS A 152 25.52 -0.13 -38.93
C LYS A 152 25.62 1.26 -39.54
N THR A 153 24.93 2.23 -38.95
CA THR A 153 24.96 3.62 -39.44
C THR A 153 26.35 4.25 -39.29
N LYS A 154 27.07 3.93 -38.21
CA LYS A 154 28.47 4.31 -38.05
C LYS A 154 29.37 3.66 -39.11
N ASP A 155 29.27 2.36 -39.32
CA ASP A 155 30.08 1.65 -40.31
C ASP A 155 29.86 2.22 -41.72
N GLU A 156 28.62 2.54 -42.08
CA GLU A 156 28.30 3.22 -43.34
C GLU A 156 28.92 4.62 -43.44
N ALA A 157 28.90 5.39 -42.36
CA ALA A 157 29.51 6.72 -42.31
C ALA A 157 31.05 6.65 -42.41
N ASP A 158 31.66 5.67 -41.75
CA ASP A 158 33.11 5.42 -41.81
C ASP A 158 33.53 5.06 -43.24
N ILE A 159 32.78 4.18 -43.93
CA ILE A 159 33.02 3.85 -45.34
C ILE A 159 32.94 5.09 -46.23
N ARG A 160 31.91 5.93 -46.08
CA ARG A 160 31.77 7.17 -46.85
C ARG A 160 32.90 8.15 -46.57
N THR A 161 33.37 8.22 -45.33
CA THR A 161 34.47 9.10 -44.92
C THR A 161 35.78 8.63 -45.54
N LEU A 162 36.04 7.33 -45.58
CA LEU A 162 37.21 6.75 -46.28
C LEU A 162 37.17 7.03 -47.78
N ASP A 163 36.01 6.90 -48.44
CA ASP A 163 35.85 7.24 -49.86
C ASP A 163 36.12 8.73 -50.13
N LEU A 164 35.65 9.62 -49.27
CA LEU A 164 35.94 11.06 -49.37
C LEU A 164 37.42 11.38 -49.16
N LEU A 165 38.07 10.74 -48.18
CA LEU A 165 39.51 10.91 -47.94
C LEU A 165 40.33 10.41 -49.13
N GLN A 166 39.95 9.27 -49.74
CA GLN A 166 40.61 8.77 -50.94
C GLN A 166 40.48 9.76 -52.10
N LYS A 167 39.28 10.30 -52.34
CA LYS A 167 39.07 11.33 -53.36
C LYS A 167 39.91 12.57 -53.10
N LEU A 168 40.03 12.99 -51.83
CA LEU A 168 40.83 14.15 -51.45
C LEU A 168 42.33 13.89 -51.70
N GLU A 169 42.83 12.71 -51.37
CA GLU A 169 44.20 12.28 -51.69
C GLU A 169 44.44 12.24 -53.21
N ASP A 170 43.50 11.70 -53.99
CA ASP A 170 43.58 11.69 -55.44
C ASP A 170 43.62 13.12 -56.01
N THR A 171 42.81 14.05 -55.50
CA THR A 171 42.86 15.45 -55.91
C THR A 171 44.16 16.14 -55.49
N TYR A 172 44.70 15.83 -54.32
CA TYR A 172 45.97 16.37 -53.83
C TYR A 172 47.13 15.90 -54.70
N THR A 173 47.21 14.61 -55.00
CA THR A 173 48.26 14.07 -55.88
C THR A 173 48.14 14.58 -57.32
N GLN A 174 46.92 14.86 -57.82
CA GLN A 174 46.73 15.56 -59.09
C GLN A 174 47.21 17.01 -59.00
N TRP A 175 46.94 17.70 -57.88
CA TRP A 175 47.43 19.04 -57.63
C TRP A 175 48.96 19.12 -57.61
N GLU A 176 49.65 18.19 -56.95
CA GLU A 176 51.11 18.14 -56.94
C GLU A 176 51.71 17.91 -58.33
N LYS A 177 51.00 17.19 -59.20
CA LYS A 177 51.42 16.93 -60.58
C LYS A 177 51.15 18.09 -61.54
N LEU A 178 50.43 19.14 -61.10
CA LEU A 178 50.29 20.33 -61.94
C LEU A 178 51.66 20.98 -62.11
N PRO A 179 52.03 21.35 -63.35
CA PRO A 179 53.31 21.98 -63.63
C PRO A 179 53.29 23.41 -63.10
N MET A 180 53.61 23.57 -61.81
CA MET A 180 53.55 24.85 -61.13
C MET A 180 54.49 25.87 -61.80
N ASP A 181 55.65 25.40 -62.27
CA ASP A 181 56.60 26.20 -63.05
C ASP A 181 55.97 26.74 -64.36
N ALA A 182 55.17 25.94 -65.06
CA ALA A 182 54.49 26.38 -66.29
C ALA A 182 53.33 27.35 -66.00
N ILE A 183 52.68 27.21 -64.84
CA ILE A 183 51.64 28.12 -64.38
C ILE A 183 52.27 29.44 -63.91
N GLU A 184 53.39 29.39 -63.19
CA GLU A 184 54.17 30.57 -62.80
C GLU A 184 54.72 31.30 -64.02
N ASP A 185 55.30 30.57 -64.99
CA ASP A 185 55.75 31.13 -66.26
C ASP A 185 54.61 31.77 -67.05
N TRP A 186 53.44 31.11 -67.13
CA TRP A 186 52.26 31.68 -67.76
C TRP A 186 51.76 32.93 -67.04
N THR A 187 51.78 32.94 -65.70
CA THR A 187 51.35 34.06 -64.86
C THR A 187 52.31 35.24 -64.99
N VAL A 188 53.62 34.97 -65.05
CA VAL A 188 54.66 35.98 -65.31
C VAL A 188 54.53 36.53 -66.73
N GLN A 189 54.26 35.68 -67.74
CA GLN A 189 54.03 36.12 -69.11
C GLN A 189 52.76 36.97 -69.26
N THR A 190 51.65 36.60 -68.63
CA THR A 190 50.42 37.42 -68.65
C THR A 190 50.57 38.71 -67.83
N ALA A 191 51.21 38.67 -66.66
CA ALA A 191 51.51 39.87 -65.87
C ALA A 191 52.46 40.83 -66.61
N ASN A 192 53.44 40.30 -67.33
CA ASN A 192 54.33 41.09 -68.18
C ASN A 192 53.60 41.61 -69.42
N ALA A 193 52.71 40.84 -70.04
CA ALA A 193 51.86 41.29 -71.15
C ALA A 193 50.93 42.44 -70.73
N LEU A 194 50.33 42.36 -69.54
CA LEU A 194 49.52 43.41 -68.92
C LEU A 194 50.33 44.66 -68.53
N LYS A 195 51.59 44.49 -68.09
CA LYS A 195 52.51 45.62 -67.86
C LYS A 195 53.00 46.23 -69.18
N SER A 196 53.23 45.43 -70.23
CA SER A 196 53.62 45.91 -71.55
C SER A 196 52.47 46.50 -72.37
N SER A 197 51.21 46.25 -71.98
CA SER A 197 50.03 46.94 -72.53
C SER A 197 49.72 48.25 -71.78
N ASN A 198 50.51 48.59 -70.75
CA ASN A 198 50.56 49.92 -70.14
C ASN A 198 51.99 50.51 -70.16
N PRO A 199 52.56 50.86 -71.33
CA PRO A 199 53.57 51.89 -71.42
C PRO A 199 52.88 53.23 -71.70
N HIS A 200 53.16 54.21 -70.84
CA HIS A 200 52.95 55.64 -71.10
C HIS A 200 53.53 56.09 -72.44
#